data_AF-A0A257LNU0-F1
#
_entry.id   AF-A0A257LNU0-F1
#
_cell.length_a   1.000
_cell.length_b   1.000
_cell.length_c   1.000
_cell.angle_alpha   90.00
_cell.angle_beta   90.00
_cell.angle_gamma   90.00
#
_symmetry.space_group_name_H-M   'P 1'
#
loop_
_entity.id
_entity.type
_entity.pdbx_description
1 polymer ?
#
loop_
_entity_poly.entity_id
_entity_poly.type
_entity_poly.pdbx_seq_one_letter_code
_entity_poly.pdbx_strand_id
1 'polypeptide(L)'
;MKLRSVFVAALALGATLLHAADKKIVMIAGPVSHPPLMHEFKAGSMLLQKRLDVIPGLKTVLITNGWPTKMVEGKRVDDNSVFEGADAVFIYSDGGANHIAVQKDRLAVLGALAQKGVGIGMAHYAVE
;
A
#
# COMPACT_ATOMS: atom_id res chain seq x y z
N MET A 1 4.29 -31.61 51.97
CA MET A 1 4.42 -31.71 50.50
C MET A 1 3.16 -31.13 49.83
N LYS A 2 3.02 -29.80 49.77
CA LYS A 2 1.91 -29.10 49.07
C LYS A 2 2.41 -27.73 48.62
N LEU A 3 3.12 -27.68 47.50
CA LEU A 3 3.52 -26.41 46.87
C LEU A 3 3.66 -26.62 45.36
N ARG A 4 2.54 -26.87 44.67
CA ARG A 4 2.52 -27.00 43.20
C ARG A 4 1.44 -26.18 42.50
N SER A 5 0.62 -25.42 43.23
CA SER A 5 -0.61 -24.87 42.65
C SER A 5 -0.60 -23.36 42.34
N VAL A 6 0.52 -22.65 42.52
CA VAL A 6 0.52 -21.17 42.41
C VAL A 6 1.04 -20.64 41.05
N PHE A 7 1.70 -21.46 40.24
CA PHE A 7 2.36 -20.96 39.01
C PHE A 7 1.46 -20.85 37.76
N VAL A 8 0.25 -21.41 37.76
CA VAL A 8 -0.63 -21.39 36.56
C VAL A 8 -1.52 -20.14 36.50
N ALA A 9 -1.79 -19.48 37.63
CA ALA A 9 -2.71 -18.33 37.66
C ALA A 9 -2.08 -17.01 37.18
N ALA A 10 -0.74 -16.90 37.12
CA ALA A 10 -0.06 -15.66 36.73
C ALA A 10 0.00 -15.41 35.21
N LEU A 11 -0.26 -16.44 34.39
CA LEU A 11 -0.20 -16.30 32.93
C LEU A 11 -1.49 -15.77 32.30
N ALA A 12 -2.60 -15.76 33.03
CA ALA A 12 -3.91 -15.37 32.52
C ALA A 12 -4.21 -13.86 32.63
N LEU A 13 -3.40 -13.09 33.37
CA LEU A 13 -3.63 -11.65 33.60
C LEU A 13 -2.87 -10.72 32.63
N GLY A 14 -2.03 -11.28 31.75
CA GLY A 14 -1.18 -10.52 30.82
C GLY A 14 -1.76 -10.31 29.42
N ALA A 15 -3.00 -10.76 29.14
CA ALA A 15 -3.66 -10.54 27.84
C ALA A 15 -4.23 -9.12 27.72
N THR A 16 -3.51 -8.11 28.21
CA THR A 16 -3.82 -6.71 27.98
C THR A 16 -3.68 -6.41 26.49
N LEU A 17 -4.82 -6.33 25.81
CA LEU A 17 -5.07 -5.51 24.61
C LEU A 17 -3.87 -5.39 23.64
N LEU A 18 -3.39 -6.50 23.09
CA LEU A 18 -2.56 -6.45 21.89
C LEU A 18 -3.44 -5.95 20.74
N HIS A 19 -3.50 -4.63 20.55
CA HIS A 19 -3.99 -4.07 19.30
C HIS A 19 -2.96 -4.38 18.22
N ALA A 20 -3.42 -4.99 17.12
CA ALA A 20 -2.60 -5.11 15.93
C ALA A 20 -2.12 -3.71 15.51
N ALA A 21 -0.84 -3.59 15.15
CA ALA A 21 -0.30 -2.32 14.68
C ALA A 21 -1.07 -1.86 13.44
N ASP A 22 -1.29 -0.54 13.34
CA ASP A 22 -1.92 0.07 12.18
C ASP A 22 -1.25 -0.39 10.88
N LYS A 23 -2.06 -0.67 9.87
CA LYS A 23 -1.61 -1.07 8.54
C LYS A 23 -1.60 0.12 7.59
N LYS A 24 -0.60 0.16 6.71
CA LYS A 24 -0.46 1.21 5.69
C LYS A 24 -0.59 0.62 4.28
N ILE A 25 -1.52 1.15 3.51
CA ILE A 25 -1.66 0.88 2.07
C ILE A 25 -1.25 2.11 1.27
N VAL A 26 -0.25 1.96 0.41
CA VAL A 26 0.09 2.97 -0.59
C VAL A 26 -0.66 2.65 -1.88
N MET A 27 -1.56 3.54 -2.28
CA MET A 27 -2.38 3.41 -3.48
C MET A 27 -1.82 4.33 -4.57
N ILE A 28 -1.67 3.84 -5.79
CA ILE A 28 -1.18 4.60 -6.94
C ILE A 28 -2.22 4.53 -8.06
N ALA A 29 -2.81 5.69 -8.37
CA ALA A 29 -3.62 5.87 -9.56
C ALA A 29 -2.74 6.33 -10.72
N GLY A 30 -2.81 5.62 -11.85
CA GLY A 30 -2.14 5.98 -13.10
C GLY A 30 -2.53 7.35 -13.65
N PRO A 31 -1.80 7.83 -14.68
CA PRO A 31 -2.15 9.08 -15.38
C PRO A 31 -3.49 8.94 -16.12
N VAL A 32 -4.10 10.07 -16.47
CA VAL A 32 -5.29 10.07 -17.34
C VAL A 32 -4.89 9.58 -18.73
N SER A 33 -5.45 8.45 -19.15
CA SER A 33 -5.22 7.86 -20.48
C SER A 33 -6.50 7.62 -21.28
N HIS A 34 -7.66 7.71 -20.65
CA HIS A 34 -8.96 7.45 -21.27
C HIS A 34 -9.93 8.62 -21.06
N PRO A 35 -10.94 8.77 -21.95
CA PRO A 35 -12.05 9.69 -21.75
C PRO A 35 -12.85 9.43 -20.46
N PRO A 36 -13.64 10.42 -19.98
CA PRO A 36 -14.55 10.23 -18.86
C PRO A 36 -15.49 9.02 -19.06
N LEU A 37 -15.89 8.39 -17.96
CA LEU A 37 -16.72 7.17 -17.91
C LEU A 37 -16.07 5.87 -18.45
N MET A 38 -14.76 5.89 -18.71
CA MET A 38 -13.96 4.69 -19.02
C MET A 38 -13.02 4.35 -17.84
N HIS A 39 -11.73 4.15 -18.10
CA HIS A 39 -10.73 3.88 -17.06
C HIS A 39 -10.36 5.15 -16.28
N GLU A 40 -11.21 5.52 -15.32
CA GLU A 40 -11.00 6.66 -14.43
C GLU A 40 -10.17 6.28 -13.20
N PHE A 41 -8.87 6.06 -13.39
CA PHE A 41 -7.96 5.54 -12.34
C PHE A 41 -8.01 6.37 -11.04
N LYS A 42 -7.95 7.70 -11.17
CA LYS A 42 -8.02 8.62 -10.03
C LYS A 42 -9.36 8.53 -9.31
N ALA A 43 -10.47 8.64 -10.04
CA ALA A 43 -11.80 8.64 -9.43
C ALA A 43 -12.11 7.31 -8.74
N GLY A 44 -11.81 6.19 -9.40
CA GLY A 44 -11.97 4.85 -8.83
C GLY A 44 -11.11 4.65 -7.57
N SER A 45 -9.86 5.11 -7.58
CA SER A 45 -8.97 5.02 -6.42
C SER A 45 -9.41 5.91 -5.25
N MET A 46 -9.92 7.12 -5.52
CA MET A 46 -10.51 8.00 -4.50
C MET A 46 -11.75 7.38 -3.86
N LEU A 47 -12.61 6.74 -4.66
CA LEU A 47 -13.78 6.03 -4.13
C LEU A 47 -13.35 4.86 -3.24
N LEU A 48 -12.41 4.03 -3.70
CA LEU A 48 -11.87 2.93 -2.91
C LEU A 48 -11.22 3.44 -1.61
N GLN A 49 -10.40 4.49 -1.69
CA GLN A 49 -9.77 5.11 -0.52
C GLN A 49 -10.82 5.51 0.53
N LYS A 50 -11.88 6.21 0.11
CA LYS A 50 -12.98 6.61 1.00
C LYS A 50 -13.65 5.41 1.69
N ARG A 51 -13.71 4.25 1.03
CA ARG A 51 -14.26 3.01 1.61
C ARG A 51 -13.28 2.31 2.55
N LEU A 52 -11.98 2.51 2.38
CA LEU A 52 -10.95 1.95 3.25
C LEU A 52 -10.70 2.81 4.50
N ASP A 53 -10.83 4.13 4.40
CA ASP A 53 -10.55 5.08 5.50
C ASP A 53 -11.47 4.93 6.71
N VAL A 54 -12.59 4.21 6.57
CA VAL A 54 -13.49 3.90 7.70
C VAL A 54 -13.06 2.68 8.50
N ILE A 55 -12.04 1.94 8.06
CA ILE A 55 -11.57 0.71 8.71
C ILE A 55 -10.60 1.10 9.84
N PRO A 56 -10.93 0.79 11.12
CA PRO A 56 -10.02 1.08 12.23
C PRO A 56 -8.67 0.38 12.07
N GLY A 57 -7.59 1.10 12.35
CA GLY A 57 -6.22 0.57 12.22
C GLY A 57 -5.73 0.45 10.77
N LEU A 58 -6.44 1.01 9.78
CA LEU A 58 -5.98 1.07 8.39
C LEU A 58 -5.73 2.52 7.98
N LYS A 59 -4.53 2.79 7.44
CA LYS A 59 -4.14 4.07 6.86
C LYS A 59 -3.91 3.91 5.38
N THR A 60 -4.49 4.81 4.59
CA THR A 60 -4.27 4.86 3.15
C THR A 60 -3.43 6.08 2.78
N VAL A 61 -2.60 5.94 1.75
CA VAL A 61 -1.91 7.04 1.09
C VAL A 61 -2.21 6.94 -0.39
N LEU A 62 -2.99 7.88 -0.93
CA LEU A 62 -3.32 7.90 -2.36
C LEU A 62 -2.40 8.85 -3.12
N ILE A 63 -1.62 8.28 -4.02
CA ILE A 63 -0.81 8.97 -5.01
C ILE A 63 -1.60 8.99 -6.32
N THR A 64 -1.67 10.15 -6.97
CA THR A 64 -2.46 10.31 -8.20
C THR A 64 -1.58 10.76 -9.36
N ASN A 65 -2.01 10.41 -10.57
CA ASN A 65 -1.36 10.79 -11.82
C ASN A 65 0.02 10.14 -12.04
N GLY A 66 0.14 8.87 -11.65
CA GLY A 66 1.33 8.04 -11.89
C GLY A 66 2.18 7.78 -10.65
N TRP A 67 3.39 7.29 -10.90
CA TRP A 67 4.35 6.93 -9.84
C TRP A 67 4.67 8.14 -8.94
N PRO A 68 4.90 7.94 -7.63
CA PRO A 68 5.28 9.02 -6.71
C PRO A 68 6.50 9.80 -7.23
N THR A 69 6.46 11.12 -7.14
CA THR A 69 7.57 11.98 -7.56
C THR A 69 7.82 13.13 -6.60
N LYS A 70 9.07 13.58 -6.55
CA LYS A 70 9.50 14.80 -5.86
C LYS A 70 10.41 15.64 -6.75
N MET A 71 10.65 16.89 -6.34
CA MET A 71 11.61 17.77 -7.01
C MET A 71 12.95 17.71 -6.27
N VAL A 72 14.02 17.42 -7.00
CA VAL A 72 15.41 17.48 -6.51
C VAL A 72 16.18 18.35 -7.49
N GLU A 73 16.75 19.47 -7.00
CA GLU A 73 17.51 20.41 -7.83
C GLU A 73 16.78 20.85 -9.10
N GLY A 74 15.48 21.13 -8.98
CA GLY A 74 14.64 21.55 -10.11
C GLY A 74 14.24 20.43 -11.08
N LYS A 75 14.65 19.18 -10.84
CA LYS A 75 14.27 18.01 -11.66
C LYS A 75 13.24 17.16 -10.94
N ARG A 76 12.23 16.70 -11.68
CA ARG A 76 11.27 15.71 -11.17
C ARG A 76 11.92 14.33 -11.17
N VAL A 77 11.99 13.70 -10.01
CA VAL A 77 12.52 12.35 -9.81
C VAL A 77 11.48 11.48 -9.10
N ASP A 78 11.62 10.17 -9.22
CA ASP A 78 10.75 9.22 -8.52
C ASP A 78 10.99 9.33 -7.00
N ASP A 79 9.91 9.23 -6.21
CA ASP A 79 9.95 9.38 -4.76
C ASP A 79 9.56 8.10 -4.02
N ASN A 80 10.50 7.17 -3.89
CA ASN A 80 10.22 5.86 -3.31
C ASN A 80 10.11 5.88 -1.77
N SER A 81 10.40 7.00 -1.09
CA SER A 81 10.23 7.08 0.38
C SER A 81 8.77 6.98 0.80
N VAL A 82 7.81 7.22 -0.10
CA VAL A 82 6.39 7.01 0.22
C VAL A 82 6.06 5.57 0.62
N PHE A 83 6.87 4.60 0.16
CA PHE A 83 6.70 3.17 0.47
C PHE A 83 7.26 2.76 1.83
N GLU A 84 7.94 3.66 2.55
CA GLU A 84 8.45 3.37 3.89
C GLU A 84 7.31 2.97 4.84
N GLY A 85 7.45 1.82 5.48
CA GLY A 85 6.43 1.25 6.38
C GLY A 85 5.13 0.83 5.68
N ALA A 86 5.10 0.71 4.36
CA ALA A 86 3.92 0.16 3.67
C ALA A 86 3.77 -1.33 3.95
N ASP A 87 2.56 -1.76 4.32
CA ASP A 87 2.19 -3.18 4.40
C ASP A 87 1.66 -3.68 3.05
N ALA A 88 1.10 -2.78 2.24
CA ALA A 88 0.71 -3.10 0.86
C ALA A 88 0.87 -1.91 -0.09
N VAL A 89 1.07 -2.23 -1.37
CA VAL A 89 0.98 -1.30 -2.50
C VAL A 89 -0.15 -1.75 -3.42
N PHE A 90 -1.05 -0.84 -3.75
CA PHE A 90 -2.15 -1.06 -4.70
C PHE A 90 -1.95 -0.15 -5.91
N ILE A 91 -1.99 -0.70 -7.12
CA ILE A 91 -1.83 0.06 -8.36
C ILE A 91 -3.06 -0.12 -9.24
N TYR A 92 -3.65 1.00 -9.65
CA TYR A 92 -4.69 1.04 -10.66
C TYR A 92 -4.23 1.97 -11.79
N SER A 93 -3.84 1.40 -12.92
CA SER A 93 -3.28 2.11 -14.07
C SER A 93 -3.54 1.35 -15.37
N ASP A 94 -3.02 1.87 -16.47
CA ASP A 94 -2.82 1.09 -17.70
C ASP A 94 -1.88 -0.11 -17.45
N GLY A 95 -1.94 -1.06 -18.39
CA GLY A 95 -1.11 -2.26 -18.46
C GLY A 95 -0.06 -2.23 -19.58
N GLY A 96 0.58 -3.37 -19.79
CA GLY A 96 1.58 -3.57 -20.85
C GLY A 96 2.73 -2.54 -20.79
N ALA A 97 3.15 -2.04 -21.96
CA ALA A 97 4.24 -1.06 -22.05
C ALA A 97 3.92 0.29 -21.38
N ASN A 98 2.66 0.57 -21.06
CA ASN A 98 2.23 1.79 -20.36
C ASN A 98 2.07 1.57 -18.85
N HIS A 99 2.26 0.35 -18.35
CA HIS A 99 2.14 0.09 -16.92
C HIS A 99 3.18 0.93 -16.16
N ILE A 100 2.71 1.68 -15.16
CA ILE A 100 3.58 2.60 -14.41
C ILE A 100 4.75 1.91 -13.71
N ALA A 101 4.62 0.61 -13.40
CA ALA A 101 5.62 -0.19 -12.73
C ALA A 101 6.72 -0.69 -13.67
N VAL A 102 6.43 -0.91 -14.96
CA VAL A 102 7.43 -1.37 -15.95
C VAL A 102 8.34 -0.25 -16.46
N GLN A 103 8.04 1.00 -16.11
CA GLN A 103 8.86 2.15 -16.47
C GLN A 103 10.12 2.21 -15.59
N LYS A 104 11.25 2.59 -16.19
CA LYS A 104 12.54 2.78 -15.50
C LYS A 104 12.91 1.53 -14.68
N ASP A 105 13.29 1.70 -13.42
CA ASP A 105 13.71 0.68 -12.46
C ASP A 105 12.62 0.34 -11.43
N ARG A 106 11.37 0.75 -11.65
CA ARG A 106 10.28 0.65 -10.66
C ARG A 106 9.88 -0.80 -10.34
N LEU A 107 10.05 -1.74 -11.27
CA LEU A 107 9.87 -3.16 -10.98
C LEU A 107 10.84 -3.66 -9.91
N ALA A 108 12.09 -3.17 -9.90
CA ALA A 108 13.06 -3.54 -8.87
C ALA A 108 12.63 -3.02 -7.48
N VAL A 109 12.03 -1.82 -7.43
CA VAL A 109 11.45 -1.25 -6.21
C VAL A 109 10.31 -2.13 -5.68
N LEU A 110 9.34 -2.48 -6.53
CA LEU A 110 8.23 -3.35 -6.14
C LEU A 110 8.71 -4.75 -5.74
N GLY A 111 9.70 -5.30 -6.46
CA GLY A 111 10.32 -6.59 -6.13
C GLY A 111 10.98 -6.57 -4.75
N ALA A 112 11.71 -5.49 -4.42
CA ALA A 112 12.32 -5.32 -3.10
C ALA A 112 11.27 -5.16 -1.98
N LEU A 113 10.13 -4.52 -2.25
CA LEU A 113 9.01 -4.45 -1.32
C LEU A 113 8.37 -5.83 -1.10
N ALA A 114 8.09 -6.57 -2.18
CA ALA A 114 7.51 -7.90 -2.11
C ALA A 114 8.41 -8.89 -1.33
N GLN A 115 9.72 -8.83 -1.53
CA GLN A 115 10.70 -9.63 -0.77
C GLN A 115 10.67 -9.34 0.74
N LYS A 116 10.27 -8.13 1.14
CA LYS A 116 10.06 -7.76 2.56
C LYS A 116 8.68 -8.16 3.10
N GLY A 117 7.85 -8.82 2.30
CA GLY A 117 6.50 -9.25 2.67
C GLY A 117 5.43 -8.19 2.43
N VAL A 118 5.74 -7.09 1.73
CA VAL A 118 4.73 -6.09 1.35
C VAL A 118 3.80 -6.69 0.30
N GLY A 119 2.49 -6.63 0.53
CA GLY A 119 1.51 -7.11 -0.43
C GLY A 119 1.45 -6.22 -1.67
N ILE A 120 1.44 -6.80 -2.87
CA ILE A 120 1.33 -6.07 -4.13
C ILE A 120 -0.01 -6.41 -4.79
N GLY A 121 -0.87 -5.42 -4.98
CA GLY A 121 -2.16 -5.55 -5.65
C GLY A 121 -2.21 -4.72 -6.92
N MET A 122 -2.68 -5.32 -8.01
CA MET A 122 -2.92 -4.64 -9.29
C MET A 122 -4.41 -4.70 -9.62
N ALA A 123 -4.94 -3.63 -10.21
CA ALA A 123 -6.34 -3.55 -10.61
C ALA A 123 -6.51 -3.43 -12.12
N HIS A 124 -7.46 -4.23 -12.64
CA HIS A 124 -7.90 -4.19 -14.02
C HIS A 124 -6.73 -4.39 -15.01
N TYR A 125 -6.48 -3.43 -15.89
CA TYR A 125 -5.47 -3.56 -16.93
C TYR A 125 -4.04 -3.55 -16.37
N ALA A 126 -3.83 -3.08 -15.13
CA ALA A 126 -2.52 -3.17 -14.46
C ALA A 126 -2.09 -4.61 -14.12
N VAL A 127 -2.93 -5.63 -14.34
CA VAL A 127 -2.60 -7.04 -14.07
C VAL A 127 -1.75 -7.67 -15.19
N GLU A 128 -1.75 -7.10 -16.39
CA GLU A 128 -1.06 -7.62 -17.58
C GLU A 128 0.47 -7.64 -17.47
#